data_AF-A0A7Y6I351-F1
#
_entry.id   AF-A0A7Y6I351-F1
#
_cell.length_a   1.000
_cell.length_b   1.000
_cell.length_c   1.000
_cell.angle_alpha   90.00
_cell.angle_beta   90.00
_cell.angle_gamma   90.00
#
_symmetry.space_group_name_H-M   'P 1'
#
loop_
_entity.id
_entity.type
_entity.pdbx_description
1 polymer ?
#
loop_
_entity_poly.entity_id
_entity_poly.type
_entity_poly.pdbx_seq_one_letter_code
_entity_poly.pdbx_strand_id
1 'polypeptide(L)' 'MAPTTQQDNWRFCNKCYCLWWNGRPDNGHCAGGGAHEGHGSWNFYLPANPAEHI' A
#
# COMPACT_ATOMS: atom_id res chain seq x y z
N MET A 1 -4.81 18.72 -15.08
CA MET A 1 -4.06 17.52 -14.61
C MET A 1 -5.04 16.36 -14.68
N ALA A 2 -4.70 15.29 -15.40
CA ALA A 2 -5.54 14.08 -15.34
C ALA A 2 -5.55 13.55 -13.90
N PRO A 3 -6.67 13.00 -13.41
CA PRO A 3 -6.69 12.35 -12.10
C PRO A 3 -5.61 11.27 -12.07
N THR A 4 -4.91 11.15 -10.96
CA THR A 4 -3.91 10.09 -10.77
C THR A 4 -4.64 8.75 -10.82
N THR A 5 -4.59 8.05 -11.94
CA THR A 5 -5.27 6.76 -12.15
C THR A 5 -4.52 5.59 -11.56
N GLN A 6 -3.53 5.86 -10.69
CA GLN A 6 -2.69 4.86 -10.06
C GLN A 6 -2.04 5.42 -8.81
N GLN A 7 -1.90 4.57 -7.79
CA GLN A 7 -1.10 4.82 -6.61
C GLN A 7 0.03 3.80 -6.53
N ASP A 8 1.26 4.29 -6.43
CA ASP A 8 2.44 3.47 -6.19
C ASP A 8 2.73 3.37 -4.68
N ASN A 9 3.86 2.75 -4.35
CA ASN A 9 4.37 2.59 -3.00
C ASN A 9 3.56 1.62 -2.12
N TRP A 10 2.83 0.71 -2.76
CA TRP A 10 2.20 -0.41 -2.08
C TRP A 10 3.19 -1.55 -1.89
N ARG A 11 3.22 -2.12 -0.69
CA ARG A 11 4.14 -3.18 -0.28
C ARG A 11 3.38 -4.36 0.27
N PHE A 12 3.89 -5.56 0.02
CA PHE A 12 3.38 -6.81 0.55
C PHE A 12 4.03 -7.12 1.90
N CYS A 13 3.21 -7.34 2.93
CA CYS A 13 3.69 -7.63 4.27
C CYS A 13 3.74 -9.15 4.50
N ASN A 14 4.93 -9.68 4.79
CA ASN A 14 5.11 -11.12 5.03
C ASN A 14 4.42 -11.62 6.31
N LYS A 15 4.12 -10.72 7.24
CA LYS A 15 3.48 -11.06 8.53
C LYS A 15 1.97 -11.17 8.44
N CYS A 16 1.32 -10.24 7.74
CA CYS A 16 -0.14 -10.18 7.66
C CYS A 16 -0.70 -10.58 6.30
N TYR A 17 0.16 -10.86 5.30
CA TYR A 17 -0.22 -11.23 3.94
C TYR A 17 -1.11 -10.21 3.22
N CYS A 18 -1.13 -8.96 3.68
CA CYS A 18 -1.85 -7.85 3.05
C CYS A 18 -0.89 -6.88 2.36
N LEU A 19 -1.43 -6.14 1.39
CA LEU A 19 -0.79 -4.93 0.91
C LEU A 19 -1.01 -3.80 1.91
N TRP A 20 0.04 -3.03 2.20
CA TRP A 20 -0.08 -1.75 2.90
C TRP A 20 0.55 -0.65 2.05
N TRP A 21 0.04 0.58 2.21
CA TRP A 21 0.60 1.73 1.52
C TRP A 21 1.73 2.31 2.35
N ASN A 22 2.96 2.24 1.85
CA ASN A 22 4.18 2.70 2.52
C ASN A 22 4.44 4.22 2.31
N GLY A 23 3.38 4.99 2.05
CA GLY A 23 3.46 6.42 1.74
C GLY A 23 3.21 7.35 2.92
N ARG A 24 2.84 6.80 4.10
CA ARG A 24 2.69 7.58 5.33
C ARG A 24 3.85 7.31 6.30
N PRO A 25 4.28 8.31 7.10
CA PRO A 25 5.36 8.12 8.07
C PRO A 25 5.09 7.03 9.13
N ASP A 26 3.81 6.81 9.46
CA ASP A 26 3.37 5.87 10.49
C ASP A 26 3.09 4.47 9.94
N ASN A 27 3.01 4.29 8.62
CA ASN A 27 2.77 3.03 7.90
C ASN A 27 1.52 2.22 8.33
N GLY A 28 0.68 2.75 9.21
CA GLY A 28 -0.49 2.05 9.73
C GLY A 28 -0.15 0.83 10.61
N HIS A 29 -1.20 0.11 11.01
CA HIS A 29 -1.10 -1.05 11.90
C HIS A 29 -1.05 -2.36 11.11
N CYS A 30 -0.09 -3.22 11.41
CA CYS A 30 -0.02 -4.56 10.83
C CYS A 30 -1.03 -5.48 11.52
N ALA A 31 -1.91 -6.14 10.77
CA ALA A 31 -2.85 -7.13 11.31
C ALA A 31 -2.15 -8.38 11.92
N GLY A 32 -0.88 -8.61 11.55
CA GLY A 32 0.00 -9.60 12.18
C GLY A 32 0.69 -9.09 13.46
N GLY A 33 0.32 -7.90 13.94
CA GLY A 33 0.89 -7.21 15.10
C GLY A 33 2.15 -6.40 14.80
N GLY A 34 2.35 -5.29 15.50
CA GLY A 34 3.53 -4.42 15.36
C GLY A 34 3.64 -3.71 14.01
N ALA A 35 4.87 -3.46 13.55
CA ALA A 35 5.14 -2.83 12.25
C ALA A 35 5.01 -3.82 11.09
N HIS A 36 4.69 -3.30 9.90
CA HIS A 36 4.72 -4.02 8.64
C HIS A 36 6.14 -4.49 8.28
N GLU A 37 6.25 -5.66 7.66
CA GLU A 37 7.52 -6.25 7.23
C GLU A 37 7.49 -6.51 5.72
N GLY A 38 8.20 -5.68 4.96
CA GLY A 38 8.24 -5.72 3.49
C GLY A 38 9.47 -6.34 2.89
N HIS A 39 10.21 -7.17 3.63
CA HIS A 39 11.46 -7.71 3.11
C HIS A 39 11.18 -8.54 1.83
N GLY A 40 11.81 -8.18 0.72
CA GLY A 40 11.58 -8.82 -0.58
C GLY A 40 10.30 -8.40 -1.31
N SER A 41 9.55 -7.42 -0.78
CA SER A 41 8.37 -6.90 -1.45
C SER A 41 8.73 -6.10 -2.71
N TRP A 42 7.95 -6.30 -3.75
CA TRP A 42 7.90 -5.40 -4.91
C TRP A 42 7.26 -4.07 -4.53
N ASN A 43 7.42 -3.06 -5.39
CA ASN A 43 6.54 -1.90 -5.39
C ASN A 43 5.30 -2.23 -6.24
N PHE A 44 4.15 -2.39 -5.62
CA PHE A 44 2.91 -2.58 -6.35
C PHE A 44 2.34 -1.23 -6.76
N TYR A 45 1.87 -1.18 -8.00
CA TYR A 45 1.21 -0.01 -8.55
C TYR A 45 -0.28 -0.34 -8.70
N LEU A 46 -1.10 0.20 -7.81
CA LEU A 46 -2.54 -0.08 -7.80
C LEU A 46 -3.28 0.94 -8.66
N PRO A 47 -3.97 0.52 -9.73
CA PRO A 47 -4.80 1.44 -10.51
C PRO A 47 -5.95 1.96 -9.64
N ALA A 48 -6.18 3.26 -9.70
CA ALA A 48 -7.35 3.90 -9.12
C ALA A 48 -8.42 4.02 -10.19
N ASN A 49 -9.66 3.67 -9.85
CA ASN A 49 -10.81 3.98 -10.71
C ASN A 49 -11.14 5.47 -10.54
N PRO A 50 -10.89 6.35 -11.52
CA PRO A 50 -11.12 7.78 -11.36
C PRO A 50 -12.60 8.15 -11.22
N ALA A 51 -13.53 7.26 -11.60
CA ALA A 51 -14.95 7.45 -11.41
C ALA A 51 -15.39 7.25 -9.94
N GLU A 52 -14.59 6.55 -9.14
CA GLU A 52 -14.86 6.27 -7.73
C GLU A 52 -13.89 7.06 -6.86
N HIS A 53 -14.42 8.02 -6.11
CA HIS A 53 -13.68 8.83 -5.15
C HIS A 53 -14.47 8.85 -3.84
N ILE A 54 -13.79 8.52 -2.74
CA ILE A 54 -14.32 8.65 -1.36
C ILE A 54 -14.08 10.05 -0.82
#